data_AF-A0A529NRJ4-F1
#
_entry.id   AF-A0A529NRJ4-F1
#
_cell.length_a   1.000
_cell.length_b   1.000
_cell.length_c   1.000
_cell.angle_alpha   90.00
_cell.angle_beta   90.00
_cell.angle_gamma   90.00
#
_symmetry.space_group_name_H-M   'P 1'
#
loop_
_entity.id
_entity.type
_entity.pdbx_description
1 polymer ?
#
loop_
_entity_poly.entity_id
_entity_poly.type
_entity_poly.pdbx_seq_one_letter_code
_entity_poly.pdbx_strand_id
1 'polypeptide(L)'
;WAADKVRGLATRDVVSIPDRPKLTQTVEGYHAMKSHVQVRFGRWREIIDEPMVVEPELYVLTTAMQHYAKGVAHAALRAFAAAEHERERFHQHLSRIPAERRFLSNPTHASLAVGAALLDGELAYHQGRHDEAYVHLRQAVGLDDNLSYTEPWAWMHPPRHALAALLLDQGHAEEAEQVYRDDLGLSGAVQRCAQHPD
;
A
#
# COMPACT_ATOMS: atom_id res chain seq x y z
N TRP A 1 16.39 3.06 -8.52
CA TRP A 1 17.09 2.28 -9.57
C TRP A 1 16.29 1.08 -10.05
N ALA A 2 16.10 0.01 -9.25
CA ALA A 2 15.36 -1.19 -9.71
C ALA A 2 13.88 -0.89 -10.03
N ALA A 3 13.18 -0.18 -9.13
CA ALA A 3 11.78 0.21 -9.36
C ALA A 3 11.62 1.12 -10.60
N ASP A 4 12.55 2.05 -10.82
CA ASP A 4 12.54 2.90 -12.02
C ASP A 4 12.77 2.09 -13.31
N LYS A 5 13.61 1.06 -13.25
CA LYS A 5 13.85 0.14 -14.38
C LYS A 5 12.60 -0.66 -14.70
N VAL A 6 11.93 -1.24 -13.70
CA VAL A 6 10.65 -1.95 -13.88
C VAL A 6 9.61 -1.01 -14.50
N ARG A 7 9.50 0.21 -13.96
CA ARG A 7 8.59 1.23 -14.49
C ARG A 7 8.88 1.59 -15.95
N GLY A 8 10.16 1.70 -16.32
CA GLY A 8 10.58 1.96 -17.69
C GLY A 8 10.26 0.83 -18.68
N LEU A 9 10.06 -0.40 -18.20
CA LEU A 9 9.63 -1.54 -19.02
C LEU A 9 8.09 -1.58 -19.18
N ALA A 10 7.35 -1.04 -18.22
CA ALA A 10 5.90 -0.90 -18.26
C ALA A 10 5.48 0.35 -19.07
N THR A 11 5.95 0.43 -20.32
CA THR A 11 5.63 1.55 -21.22
C THR A 11 4.15 1.60 -21.55
N ARG A 12 3.69 2.77 -21.99
CA ARG A 12 2.31 3.00 -22.45
C ARG A 12 1.86 1.92 -23.44
N ASP A 13 2.66 1.63 -24.46
CA ASP A 13 2.32 0.65 -25.50
C ASP A 13 2.13 -0.76 -24.95
N VAL A 14 2.84 -1.13 -23.87
CA VAL A 14 2.69 -2.43 -23.22
C VAL A 14 1.44 -2.47 -22.34
N VAL A 15 1.14 -1.40 -21.60
CA VAL A 15 -0.05 -1.35 -20.73
C VAL A 15 -1.35 -1.16 -21.53
N SER A 16 -1.28 -0.72 -22.79
CA SER A 16 -2.44 -0.51 -23.65
C SER A 16 -2.67 -1.63 -24.69
N ILE A 17 -1.99 -2.78 -24.57
CA ILE A 17 -2.19 -3.89 -25.53
C ILE A 17 -3.66 -4.36 -25.48
N PRO A 18 -4.38 -4.38 -26.61
CA PRO A 18 -5.78 -4.79 -26.64
C PRO A 18 -5.93 -6.29 -26.33
N ASP A 19 -7.11 -6.67 -25.83
CA ASP A 19 -7.54 -8.05 -25.59
C ASP A 19 -6.59 -8.88 -24.68
N ARG A 20 -5.73 -8.22 -23.91
CA ARG A 20 -4.76 -8.83 -23.00
C ARG A 20 -4.89 -8.31 -21.55
N PRO A 21 -6.10 -8.24 -20.96
CA PRO A 21 -6.35 -7.54 -19.71
C PRO A 21 -5.50 -8.06 -18.53
N LYS A 22 -5.26 -9.38 -18.45
CA LYS A 22 -4.41 -9.96 -17.40
C LYS A 22 -2.97 -9.45 -17.47
N LEU A 23 -2.40 -9.40 -18.69
CA LEU A 23 -1.03 -8.91 -18.90
C LEU A 23 -0.94 -7.42 -18.59
N THR A 24 -1.83 -6.62 -19.18
CA THR A 24 -1.80 -5.16 -19.04
C THR A 24 -2.02 -4.72 -17.60
N GLN A 25 -2.99 -5.31 -16.88
CA GLN A 25 -3.23 -5.03 -15.46
C GLN A 25 -2.04 -5.46 -14.58
N THR A 26 -1.40 -6.59 -14.87
CA THR A 26 -0.22 -7.05 -14.11
C THR A 26 0.97 -6.12 -14.32
N VAL A 27 1.26 -5.75 -15.57
CA VAL A 27 2.37 -4.84 -15.90
C VAL A 27 2.14 -3.45 -15.32
N GLU A 28 0.91 -2.94 -15.41
CA GLU A 28 0.51 -1.67 -14.78
C GLU A 28 0.63 -1.75 -13.26
N GLY A 29 0.29 -2.87 -12.64
CA GLY A 29 0.49 -3.04 -11.22
C GLY A 29 1.97 -3.04 -10.82
N TYR A 30 2.86 -3.63 -11.62
CA TYR A 30 4.31 -3.51 -11.41
C TYR A 30 4.83 -2.08 -11.57
N HIS A 31 4.22 -1.28 -12.44
CA HIS A 31 4.52 0.14 -12.57
C HIS A 31 4.23 0.90 -11.26
N ALA A 32 3.16 0.53 -10.54
CA ALA A 32 2.77 1.13 -9.26
C ALA A 32 3.74 0.85 -8.10
N MET A 33 4.58 -0.20 -8.21
CA MET A 33 5.47 -0.64 -7.11
C MET A 33 6.50 0.40 -6.69
N LYS A 34 6.81 1.38 -7.55
CA LYS A 34 7.71 2.49 -7.19
C LYS A 34 7.22 3.25 -5.96
N SER A 35 5.92 3.55 -5.88
CA SER A 35 5.32 4.27 -4.75
C SER A 35 5.50 3.49 -3.45
N HIS A 36 5.28 2.18 -3.47
CA HIS A 36 5.53 1.30 -2.32
C HIS A 36 6.97 1.34 -1.83
N VAL A 37 7.92 1.21 -2.76
CA VAL A 37 9.36 1.23 -2.45
C VAL A 37 9.74 2.56 -1.81
N GLN A 38 9.29 3.68 -2.38
CA GLN A 38 9.59 4.99 -1.82
C GLN A 38 9.02 5.17 -0.41
N VAL A 39 7.79 4.72 -0.15
CA VAL A 39 7.17 4.75 1.18
C VAL A 39 8.00 3.93 2.16
N ARG A 40 8.37 2.71 1.79
CA ARG A 40 9.16 1.82 2.65
C ARG A 40 10.49 2.41 3.10
N PHE A 41 11.12 3.20 2.23
CA PHE A 41 12.42 3.84 2.48
C PHE A 41 12.32 5.30 2.95
N GLY A 42 11.11 5.78 3.26
CA GLY A 42 10.91 7.13 3.77
C GLY A 42 11.33 8.25 2.82
N ARG A 43 11.18 8.05 1.50
CA ARG A 43 11.56 9.02 0.47
C ARG A 43 10.50 10.12 0.30
N TRP A 44 10.08 10.74 1.40
CA TRP A 44 8.89 11.60 1.47
C TRP A 44 8.91 12.75 0.47
N ARG A 45 10.03 13.49 0.38
CA ARG A 45 10.15 14.61 -0.57
C ARG A 45 10.08 14.14 -2.03
N GLU A 46 10.74 13.03 -2.35
CA GLU A 46 10.68 12.47 -3.71
C GLU A 46 9.27 12.01 -4.10
N ILE A 47 8.51 11.44 -3.16
CA ILE A 47 7.11 11.09 -3.40
C ILE A 47 6.27 12.33 -3.70
N ILE A 48 6.48 13.41 -2.93
CA ILE A 48 5.75 14.66 -3.10
C ILE A 48 6.10 15.34 -4.43
N ASP A 49 7.39 15.37 -4.77
CA ASP A 49 7.90 16.02 -5.99
C ASP A 49 7.61 15.20 -7.26
N GLU A 50 7.32 13.90 -7.13
CA GLU A 50 7.00 13.04 -8.26
C GLU A 50 5.67 13.45 -8.93
N PRO A 51 5.65 13.72 -10.24
CA PRO A 51 4.41 14.05 -10.93
C PRO A 51 3.46 12.85 -10.95
N MET A 52 2.16 13.14 -10.87
CA MET A 52 1.11 12.15 -11.12
C MET A 52 1.22 11.62 -12.56
N VAL A 53 0.79 10.38 -12.78
CA VAL A 53 0.66 9.83 -14.12
C VAL A 53 -0.36 10.61 -14.96
N VAL A 54 -0.08 10.72 -16.27
CA VAL A 54 -0.86 11.56 -17.19
C VAL A 54 -2.18 10.90 -17.63
N GLU A 55 -2.22 9.56 -17.71
CA GLU A 55 -3.39 8.76 -18.12
C GLU A 55 -3.93 7.92 -16.95
N PRO A 56 -4.62 8.51 -15.95
CA PRO A 56 -5.01 7.81 -14.73
C PRO A 56 -5.99 6.64 -14.97
N GLU A 57 -6.77 6.69 -16.04
CA GLU A 57 -7.67 5.62 -16.46
C GLU A 57 -6.93 4.41 -17.07
N LEU A 58 -5.72 4.62 -17.59
CA LEU A 58 -4.83 3.56 -18.06
C LEU A 58 -4.00 3.01 -16.89
N TYR A 59 -3.41 3.91 -16.11
CA TYR A 59 -2.54 3.66 -14.96
C TYR A 59 -3.32 3.64 -13.63
N VAL A 60 -4.35 2.80 -13.57
CA VAL A 60 -5.33 2.83 -12.48
C VAL A 60 -4.73 2.49 -11.12
N LEU A 61 -3.97 1.40 -10.99
CA LEU A 61 -3.36 1.04 -9.69
C LEU A 61 -2.27 2.05 -9.33
N THR A 62 -1.47 2.48 -10.30
CA THR A 62 -0.42 3.48 -10.12
C THR A 62 -0.98 4.78 -9.58
N THR A 63 -2.09 5.28 -10.14
CA THR A 63 -2.72 6.53 -9.69
C THR A 63 -3.16 6.42 -8.23
N ALA A 64 -3.83 5.31 -7.87
CA ALA A 64 -4.21 5.04 -6.48
C ALA A 64 -2.97 5.01 -5.58
N MET A 65 -1.93 4.27 -5.96
CA MET A 65 -0.71 4.14 -5.18
C MET A 65 0.08 5.44 -5.06
N GLN A 66 0.04 6.33 -6.06
CA GLN A 66 0.63 7.67 -5.98
C GLN A 66 -0.10 8.55 -4.97
N HIS A 67 -1.44 8.57 -4.97
CA HIS A 67 -2.22 9.29 -3.96
C HIS A 67 -1.98 8.73 -2.55
N TYR A 68 -1.99 7.40 -2.40
CA TYR A 68 -1.64 6.74 -1.14
C TYR A 68 -0.27 7.18 -0.62
N ALA A 69 0.77 7.07 -1.47
CA ALA A 69 2.13 7.41 -1.06
C ALA A 69 2.28 8.88 -0.72
N LYS A 70 1.69 9.79 -1.53
CA LYS A 70 1.70 11.23 -1.24
C LYS A 70 0.96 11.56 0.05
N GLY A 71 -0.17 10.91 0.31
CA GLY A 71 -0.91 11.05 1.56
C GLY A 71 -0.06 10.68 2.78
N VAL A 72 0.58 9.50 2.76
CA VAL A 72 1.51 9.05 3.81
C VAL A 72 2.69 10.02 3.94
N ALA A 73 3.30 10.44 2.84
CA ALA A 73 4.44 11.36 2.85
C ALA A 73 4.09 12.73 3.44
N HIS A 74 2.93 13.28 3.09
CA HIS A 74 2.44 14.52 3.68
C HIS A 74 2.10 14.37 5.16
N ALA A 75 1.52 13.24 5.58
CA ALA A 75 1.25 12.94 6.98
C ALA A 75 2.56 12.89 7.80
N ALA A 76 3.56 12.15 7.32
CA ALA A 76 4.87 12.03 7.95
C ALA A 76 5.60 13.37 8.08
N LEU A 77 5.42 14.28 7.12
CA LEU A 77 5.96 15.64 7.14
C LEU A 77 5.03 16.66 7.84
N ARG A 78 3.95 16.19 8.47
CA ARG A 78 2.96 17.00 9.21
C ARG A 78 2.26 18.06 8.36
N ALA A 79 2.20 17.85 7.04
CA ALA A 79 1.46 18.65 6.10
C ALA A 79 0.01 18.14 5.98
N PHE A 80 -0.73 18.15 7.09
CA PHE A 80 -1.99 17.41 7.23
C PHE A 80 -3.06 17.78 6.21
N ALA A 81 -3.22 19.07 5.88
CA ALA A 81 -4.19 19.49 4.86
C ALA A 81 -3.90 18.87 3.48
N ALA A 82 -2.62 18.73 3.12
CA ALA A 82 -2.24 18.07 1.87
C ALA A 82 -2.42 16.55 1.96
N ALA A 83 -2.15 15.95 3.12
CA ALA A 83 -2.39 14.52 3.35
C ALA A 83 -3.88 14.15 3.22
N GLU A 84 -4.75 14.97 3.82
CA GLU A 84 -6.21 14.86 3.71
C GLU A 84 -6.69 14.96 2.26
N HIS A 85 -6.17 15.92 1.49
CA HIS A 85 -6.51 16.08 0.08
C HIS A 85 -6.10 14.88 -0.77
N GLU A 86 -4.92 14.31 -0.53
CA GLU A 86 -4.47 13.09 -1.21
C GLU A 86 -5.28 11.86 -0.77
N ARG A 87 -5.73 11.79 0.48
CA ARG A 87 -6.67 10.76 0.96
C ARG A 87 -8.01 10.84 0.25
N GLU A 88 -8.59 12.04 0.12
CA GLU A 88 -9.83 12.23 -0.62
C GLU A 88 -9.70 11.80 -2.09
N ARG A 89 -8.60 12.20 -2.75
CA ARG A 89 -8.28 11.79 -4.13
C ARG A 89 -8.10 10.29 -4.26
N PHE A 90 -7.45 9.64 -3.30
CA PHE A 90 -7.31 8.20 -3.23
C PHE A 90 -8.69 7.52 -3.25
N HIS A 91 -9.61 7.91 -2.36
CA HIS A 91 -10.94 7.32 -2.29
C HIS A 91 -11.81 7.63 -3.51
N GLN A 92 -11.73 8.85 -4.04
CA GLN A 92 -12.42 9.22 -5.28
C GLN A 92 -11.96 8.34 -6.45
N HIS A 93 -10.64 8.14 -6.59
CA HIS A 93 -10.10 7.25 -7.63
C HIS A 93 -10.51 5.80 -7.39
N LEU A 94 -10.39 5.30 -6.16
CA LEU A 94 -10.79 3.95 -5.78
C LEU A 94 -12.25 3.65 -6.17
N SER A 95 -13.18 4.59 -5.90
CA SER A 95 -14.61 4.43 -6.23
C SER A 95 -14.92 4.27 -7.72
N ARG A 96 -14.00 4.66 -8.61
CA ARG A 96 -14.16 4.56 -10.07
C ARG A 96 -13.56 3.28 -10.65
N ILE A 97 -12.79 2.53 -9.85
CA ILE A 97 -12.16 1.29 -10.32
C ILE A 97 -13.26 0.23 -10.54
N PRO A 98 -13.35 -0.40 -11.74
CA PRO A 98 -14.29 -1.48 -11.98
C PRO A 98 -14.11 -2.64 -11.01
N ALA A 99 -15.21 -3.24 -10.55
CA ALA A 99 -15.19 -4.34 -9.57
C ALA A 99 -14.47 -5.59 -10.09
N GLU A 100 -14.44 -5.76 -11.41
CA GLU A 100 -13.80 -6.88 -12.10
C GLU A 100 -12.28 -6.73 -12.19
N ARG A 101 -11.73 -5.52 -11.96
CA ARG A 101 -10.28 -5.28 -12.10
C ARG A 101 -9.52 -6.12 -11.09
N ARG A 102 -8.49 -6.82 -11.56
CA ARG A 102 -7.64 -7.68 -10.73
C ARG A 102 -6.21 -7.16 -10.74
N PHE A 103 -5.55 -7.33 -9.60
CA PHE A 103 -4.09 -7.28 -9.54
C PHE A 103 -3.62 -8.62 -8.99
N LEU A 104 -2.84 -9.33 -9.81
CA LEU A 104 -2.47 -10.72 -9.57
C LEU A 104 -3.73 -11.59 -9.30
N SER A 105 -3.76 -12.30 -8.17
CA SER A 105 -4.90 -13.15 -7.78
C SER A 105 -6.03 -12.41 -7.07
N ASN A 106 -5.89 -11.11 -6.79
CA ASN A 106 -6.80 -10.38 -5.90
C ASN A 106 -7.65 -9.34 -6.64
N PRO A 107 -8.90 -9.05 -6.19
CA PRO A 107 -9.59 -7.85 -6.60
C PRO A 107 -8.75 -6.62 -6.28
N THR A 108 -8.62 -5.68 -7.23
CA THR A 108 -7.83 -4.45 -7.02
C THR A 108 -8.34 -3.67 -5.80
N HIS A 109 -9.66 -3.64 -5.62
CA HIS A 109 -10.31 -3.06 -4.43
C HIS A 109 -9.84 -3.67 -3.12
N ALA A 110 -9.65 -5.00 -3.05
CA ALA A 110 -9.20 -5.66 -1.82
C ALA A 110 -7.77 -5.27 -1.47
N SER A 111 -6.86 -5.24 -2.45
CA SER A 111 -5.48 -4.77 -2.24
C SER A 111 -5.43 -3.29 -1.85
N LEU A 112 -6.24 -2.44 -2.48
CA LEU A 112 -6.29 -1.01 -2.16
C LEU A 112 -7.00 -0.72 -0.84
N ALA A 113 -7.86 -1.61 -0.33
CA ALA A 113 -8.42 -1.47 1.01
C ALA A 113 -7.35 -1.55 2.10
N VAL A 114 -6.29 -2.35 1.89
CA VAL A 114 -5.10 -2.36 2.77
C VAL A 114 -4.43 -0.99 2.77
N GLY A 115 -4.20 -0.42 1.58
CA GLY A 115 -3.63 0.91 1.43
C GLY A 115 -4.49 2.03 2.04
N ALA A 116 -5.82 1.93 1.92
CA ALA A 116 -6.77 2.87 2.52
C ALA A 116 -6.61 2.90 4.06
N ALA A 117 -6.69 1.73 4.69
CA ALA A 117 -6.56 1.61 6.13
C ALA A 117 -5.16 2.01 6.64
N LEU A 118 -4.10 1.71 5.88
CA LEU A 118 -2.75 2.22 6.20
C LEU A 118 -2.68 3.74 6.13
N LEU A 119 -3.24 4.36 5.09
CA LEU A 119 -3.26 5.82 4.94
C LEU A 119 -4.01 6.51 6.08
N ASP A 120 -5.18 5.97 6.45
CA ASP A 120 -5.96 6.46 7.58
C ASP A 120 -5.17 6.36 8.89
N GLY A 121 -4.53 5.21 9.11
CA GLY A 121 -3.70 4.94 10.28
C GLY A 121 -2.51 5.87 10.41
N GLU A 122 -1.69 5.99 9.36
CA GLU A 122 -0.52 6.88 9.30
C GLU A 122 -0.92 8.35 9.52
N LEU A 123 -2.01 8.80 8.90
CA LEU A 123 -2.50 10.16 9.06
C LEU A 123 -3.00 10.45 10.48
N ALA A 124 -3.82 9.55 11.03
CA ALA A 124 -4.29 9.66 12.41
C ALA A 124 -3.11 9.65 13.40
N TYR A 125 -2.12 8.79 13.18
CA TYR A 125 -0.93 8.69 14.02
C TYR A 125 -0.18 10.02 14.07
N HIS A 126 0.17 10.57 12.90
CA HIS A 126 0.94 11.82 12.84
C HIS A 126 0.17 13.06 13.34
N GLN A 127 -1.17 12.99 13.36
CA GLN A 127 -2.04 13.99 14.00
C GLN A 127 -2.14 13.84 15.53
N GLY A 128 -1.53 12.82 16.12
CA GLY A 128 -1.61 12.54 17.56
C GLY A 128 -2.85 11.77 17.99
N ARG A 129 -3.66 11.26 17.04
CA ARG A 129 -4.86 10.47 17.28
C ARG A 129 -4.50 8.97 17.35
N HIS A 130 -3.67 8.60 18.32
CA HIS A 130 -3.02 7.28 18.35
C HIS A 130 -4.01 6.11 18.48
N ASP A 131 -5.04 6.23 19.32
CA ASP A 131 -6.04 5.17 19.48
C ASP A 131 -6.75 4.85 18.16
N GLU A 132 -7.14 5.89 17.41
CA GLU A 132 -7.73 5.77 16.08
C GLU A 132 -6.73 5.19 15.07
N ALA A 133 -5.48 5.64 15.12
CA ALA A 133 -4.42 5.13 14.26
C ALA A 133 -4.27 3.61 14.41
N TYR A 134 -4.21 3.10 15.64
CA TYR A 134 -4.05 1.67 15.87
C TYR A 134 -5.27 0.85 15.46
N VAL A 135 -6.48 1.41 15.48
CA VAL A 135 -7.67 0.74 14.92
C VAL A 135 -7.48 0.53 13.42
N HIS A 136 -7.12 1.59 12.69
CA HIS A 136 -6.91 1.51 11.24
C HIS A 136 -5.73 0.62 10.85
N LEU A 137 -4.60 0.71 11.57
CA LEU A 137 -3.42 -0.10 11.29
C LEU A 137 -3.68 -1.60 11.54
N ARG A 138 -4.39 -1.95 12.61
CA ARG A 138 -4.82 -3.35 12.85
C ARG A 138 -5.82 -3.83 11.80
N GLN A 139 -6.72 -2.95 11.34
CA GLN A 139 -7.61 -3.26 10.22
C GLN A 139 -6.81 -3.53 8.94
N ALA A 140 -5.78 -2.75 8.64
CA ALA A 140 -4.92 -2.98 7.47
C ALA A 140 -4.24 -4.35 7.54
N VAL A 141 -3.73 -4.74 8.72
CA VAL A 141 -3.16 -6.08 8.96
C VAL A 141 -4.20 -7.16 8.68
N GLY A 142 -5.40 -7.03 9.25
CA GLY A 142 -6.47 -8.01 9.03
C GLY A 142 -6.90 -8.12 7.55
N LEU A 143 -6.91 -7.00 6.81
CA LEU A 143 -7.21 -7.01 5.38
C LEU A 143 -6.12 -7.71 4.57
N ASP A 144 -4.85 -7.44 4.89
CA ASP A 144 -3.69 -8.05 4.22
C ASP A 144 -3.63 -9.57 4.45
N ASP A 145 -3.80 -10.01 5.71
CA ASP A 145 -3.83 -11.43 6.09
C ASP A 145 -4.95 -12.23 5.39
N ASN A 146 -5.99 -11.55 4.89
CA ASN A 146 -7.12 -12.16 4.19
C ASN A 146 -7.04 -12.02 2.66
N LEU A 147 -5.97 -11.43 2.11
CA LEU A 147 -5.73 -11.48 0.67
C LEU A 147 -5.43 -12.92 0.23
N SER A 148 -5.81 -13.24 -1.01
CA SER A 148 -5.45 -14.52 -1.63
C SER A 148 -3.94 -14.59 -1.86
N TYR A 149 -3.34 -15.74 -1.53
CA TYR A 149 -1.93 -16.00 -1.77
C TYR A 149 -1.54 -15.76 -3.24
N THR A 150 -0.43 -15.06 -3.45
CA THR A 150 0.14 -14.81 -4.76
C THR A 150 1.63 -14.44 -4.64
N GLU A 151 2.40 -14.72 -5.70
CA GLU A 151 3.81 -14.34 -5.81
C GLU A 151 4.01 -13.43 -7.04
N PRO A 152 4.54 -12.20 -6.87
CA PRO A 152 4.86 -11.55 -5.59
C PRO A 152 3.59 -11.21 -4.78
N TRP A 153 3.74 -10.85 -3.50
CA TRP A 153 2.61 -10.51 -2.63
C TRP A 153 1.73 -9.39 -3.21
N ALA A 154 0.42 -9.51 -3.00
CA ALA A 154 -0.57 -8.58 -3.54
C ALA A 154 -0.45 -7.16 -2.95
N TRP A 155 -0.03 -7.07 -1.70
CA TRP A 155 0.48 -5.86 -1.07
C TRP A 155 1.94 -6.11 -0.72
N MET A 156 2.86 -5.32 -1.30
CA MET A 156 4.29 -5.69 -1.29
C MET A 156 4.89 -5.75 0.11
N HIS A 157 4.41 -4.91 1.03
CA HIS A 157 5.00 -4.75 2.35
C HIS A 157 3.96 -4.90 3.45
N PRO A 158 4.10 -5.88 4.36
CA PRO A 158 3.09 -6.17 5.38
C PRO A 158 2.78 -4.92 6.23
N PRO A 159 1.49 -4.57 6.43
CA PRO A 159 1.09 -3.48 7.31
C PRO A 159 1.58 -3.65 8.75
N ARG A 160 1.89 -4.89 9.15
CA ARG A 160 2.46 -5.24 10.47
C ARG A 160 3.74 -4.46 10.78
N HIS A 161 4.56 -4.15 9.76
CA HIS A 161 5.81 -3.41 9.96
C HIS A 161 5.53 -1.96 10.38
N ALA A 162 4.54 -1.31 9.77
CA ALA A 162 4.12 0.04 10.17
C ALA A 162 3.47 0.00 11.56
N LEU A 163 2.52 -0.91 11.80
CA LEU A 163 1.86 -1.05 13.10
C LEU A 163 2.88 -1.24 14.24
N ALA A 164 3.78 -2.21 14.11
CA ALA A 164 4.77 -2.50 15.16
C ALA A 164 5.76 -1.35 15.38
N ALA A 165 6.21 -0.69 14.30
CA ALA A 165 7.11 0.45 14.43
C ALA A 165 6.46 1.63 15.18
N LEU A 166 5.20 1.93 14.87
CA LEU A 166 4.45 3.01 15.51
C LEU A 166 4.07 2.67 16.96
N LEU A 167 3.76 1.41 17.26
CA LEU A 167 3.60 0.92 18.64
C LEU A 167 4.89 1.10 19.45
N LEU A 168 6.05 0.74 18.88
CA LEU A 168 7.35 0.92 19.54
C LEU A 168 7.65 2.40 19.82
N ASP A 169 7.36 3.29 18.88
CA ASP A 169 7.56 4.74 19.03
C ASP A 169 6.75 5.33 20.21
N GLN A 170 5.58 4.75 20.52
CA GLN A 170 4.79 5.10 21.71
C GLN A 170 5.10 4.26 22.96
N GLY A 171 6.13 3.39 22.92
CA GLY A 171 6.56 2.58 24.05
C GLY A 171 5.72 1.32 24.29
N HIS A 172 4.86 0.91 23.35
CA HIS A 172 4.04 -0.30 23.45
C HIS A 172 4.84 -1.55 23.00
N ALA A 173 5.96 -1.81 23.69
CA ALA A 173 6.94 -2.81 23.27
C ALA A 173 6.40 -4.25 23.25
N GLU A 174 5.58 -4.63 24.23
CA GLU A 174 5.01 -5.98 24.31
C GLU A 174 4.08 -6.28 23.12
N GLU A 175 3.20 -5.33 22.78
CA GLU A 175 2.31 -5.49 21.63
C GLU A 175 3.10 -5.51 20.31
N ALA A 176 4.08 -4.61 20.17
CA ALA A 176 4.92 -4.57 18.97
C ALA A 176 5.72 -5.85 18.76
N GLU A 177 6.29 -6.43 19.83
CA GLU A 177 6.96 -7.74 19.75
C GLU A 177 5.99 -8.78 19.19
N GLN A 178 4.77 -8.87 19.73
CA GLN A 178 3.79 -9.85 19.27
C GLN A 178 3.45 -9.65 17.79
N VAL A 179 3.28 -8.40 17.33
CA VAL A 179 3.02 -8.09 15.91
C VAL A 179 4.17 -8.55 15.02
N TYR A 180 5.44 -8.39 15.45
CA TYR A 180 6.59 -8.90 14.71
C TYR A 180 6.69 -10.44 14.75
N ARG A 181 6.33 -11.09 15.85
CA ARG A 181 6.28 -12.57 15.92
C ARG A 181 5.23 -13.15 14.99
N ASP A 182 4.09 -12.48 14.86
CA ASP A 182 3.07 -12.83 13.87
C ASP A 182 3.60 -12.67 12.45
N ASP A 183 4.29 -11.56 12.15
CA ASP A 183 4.89 -11.29 10.83
C ASP A 183 5.95 -12.33 10.44
N LEU A 184 6.74 -12.82 11.42
CA LEU A 184 7.67 -13.93 11.25
C LEU A 184 6.97 -15.29 11.15
N GLY A 185 5.65 -15.36 11.32
CA GLY A 185 4.88 -16.59 11.23
C GLY A 185 5.02 -17.52 12.44
N LEU A 186 5.45 -17.00 13.59
CA LEU A 186 5.75 -17.78 14.80
C LEU A 186 4.55 -17.99 15.73
N SER A 187 3.45 -17.26 15.54
CA SER A 187 2.26 -17.32 16.40
C SER A 187 1.10 -18.17 15.85
N GLY A 188 1.19 -18.58 14.58
CA GLY A 188 0.09 -19.22 13.87
C GLY A 188 -1.06 -18.28 13.47
N ALA A 189 -0.92 -16.97 13.70
CA ALA A 189 -1.94 -15.96 13.36
C ALA A 189 -2.06 -15.67 11.85
N VAL A 190 -0.98 -15.86 11.10
CA VAL A 190 -0.93 -15.63 9.64
C VAL A 190 -1.33 -16.88 8.86
N GLN A 191 -1.65 -16.71 7.57
CA GLN A 191 -1.97 -17.82 6.67
C GLN A 191 -0.87 -18.89 6.68
N ARG A 192 -1.25 -20.16 6.45
CA ARG A 192 -0.31 -21.28 6.53
C ARG A 192 0.94 -21.13 5.63
N CYS A 193 0.78 -20.52 4.45
CA CYS A 193 1.88 -20.25 3.53
C CYS A 193 2.87 -19.17 4.01
N ALA A 194 2.50 -18.39 5.03
CA ALA A 194 3.34 -17.36 5.66
C ALA A 194 3.84 -17.75 7.06
N GLN A 195 3.66 -19.02 7.47
CA GLN A 195 4.15 -19.52 8.76
C GLN A 195 5.54 -20.14 8.61
N HIS A 196 6.49 -19.74 9.46
CA HIS A 196 7.87 -20.23 9.50
C HIS A 196 8.22 -20.81 10.88
N PRO A 197 7.67 -22.01 11.22
CA PRO A 197 7.88 -22.61 12.54
C PRO A 197 9.28 -23.18 12.78
N ASP A 198 10.14 -23.26 11.75
CA ASP A 198 11.48 -23.85 11.77
C ASP A 198 12.56 -22.86 11.30
#